data_AF-A0A0X8L4D0-F1
#
_entry.id   AF-A0A0X8L4D0-F1
#
_cell.length_a   1.000
_cell.length_b   1.000
_cell.length_c   1.000
_cell.angle_alpha   90.00
_cell.angle_beta   90.00
_cell.angle_gamma   90.00
#
_symmetry.space_group_name_H-M   'P 1'
#
loop_
_entity.id
_entity.type
_entity.pdbx_description
1 polymer ?
#
loop_
_entity_poly.entity_id
_entity_poly.type
_entity_poly.pdbx_seq_one_letter_code
_entity_poly.pdbx_strand_id
1 'polypeptide(L)'
;MKIKSVIWIILMLAAGAVNARGFDVQCNYSHTLPDDAIVYPGKPGEAMVHEFFGNPNTNAYTTYDSLNNNKVTTCNSTADISAYWAPQLKRKSGIVFPTYQKTYYLNDQPVVPVQPIPPGLEMLAGDHMGTGPNSHVSFLCSGGQYTTSMPTSCPPKTPGASTQLNISVHFPDCWDGKTLKPILGTDRTTRMSNLMKAAKGDLNVAYRNTDGTCPSAYPVKIPELQYNLAYNLGTDPDLSSAQLSLDPVFENGQWVPQWGSMYTAHGDFISAWHTQTMQYLTDMCMNKDVISGGCDTSIPVYYSAVTANVQLDSDGTAHPADTTLTAAPGNIVLMKFPIPKDLNDFPYAASTIQTFGGNVTDSSAVMLSLYSASTNWDDSANLPAASACSMNGIGGIYLDSARQVRQNDISSYIADQKAAGATEGALCIRNTTGRTVTFSSRTGSWTPGLFLK
;
A
#
# COMPACT_ATOMS: atom_id res chain seq x y z
N MET A 1 -44.68 -43.73 -26.41
CA MET A 1 -43.48 -42.87 -26.52
C MET A 1 -43.69 -41.63 -25.68
N LYS A 2 -43.12 -41.56 -24.47
CA LYS A 2 -43.17 -40.38 -23.59
C LYS A 2 -41.76 -39.77 -23.58
N ILE A 3 -41.60 -38.59 -24.17
CA ILE A 3 -40.34 -37.84 -24.19
C ILE A 3 -40.24 -37.12 -22.84
N LYS A 4 -39.24 -37.47 -22.02
CA LYS A 4 -38.89 -36.74 -20.80
C LYS A 4 -37.90 -35.63 -21.17
N SER A 5 -38.35 -34.39 -21.13
CA SER A 5 -37.47 -33.21 -21.23
C SER A 5 -36.65 -33.08 -19.95
N VAL A 6 -35.33 -33.24 -20.06
CA VAL A 6 -34.38 -32.97 -18.98
C VAL A 6 -34.00 -31.49 -19.07
N ILE A 7 -34.50 -30.69 -18.13
CA ILE A 7 -34.12 -29.28 -17.97
C ILE A 7 -32.78 -29.26 -17.25
N TRP A 8 -31.73 -28.83 -17.95
CA TRP A 8 -30.44 -28.51 -17.35
C TRP A 8 -30.55 -27.17 -16.64
N ILE A 9 -30.66 -27.20 -15.32
CA ILE A 9 -30.45 -26.02 -14.47
C ILE A 9 -28.94 -25.74 -14.51
N ILE A 10 -28.54 -24.77 -15.33
CA ILE A 10 -27.21 -24.17 -15.26
C ILE A 10 -27.16 -23.40 -13.94
N LEU A 11 -26.61 -24.03 -12.91
CA LEU A 11 -26.20 -23.35 -11.69
C LEU A 11 -25.01 -22.46 -12.09
N MET A 12 -25.28 -21.18 -12.40
CA MET A 12 -24.23 -20.19 -12.48
C MET A 12 -23.60 -20.10 -11.09
N LEU A 13 -22.43 -20.72 -10.92
CA LEU A 13 -21.51 -20.33 -9.85
C LEU A 13 -21.17 -18.86 -10.14
N ALA A 14 -21.84 -17.95 -9.43
CA ALA A 14 -21.28 -16.64 -9.19
C ALA A 14 -19.93 -16.89 -8.52
N ALA A 15 -18.85 -16.65 -9.26
CA ALA A 15 -17.53 -16.54 -8.67
C ALA A 15 -17.58 -15.36 -7.71
N GLY A 16 -17.91 -15.65 -6.45
CA GLY A 16 -17.68 -14.73 -5.36
C GLY A 16 -16.17 -14.52 -5.30
N ALA A 17 -15.70 -13.39 -5.81
CA ALA A 17 -14.37 -12.93 -5.54
C ALA A 17 -14.26 -12.78 -4.02
N VAL A 18 -13.56 -13.72 -3.37
CA VAL A 18 -12.96 -13.44 -2.07
C VAL A 18 -11.88 -12.41 -2.38
N ASN A 19 -12.28 -11.13 -2.43
CA ASN A 19 -11.35 -10.04 -2.67
C ASN A 19 -10.38 -10.03 -1.48
N ALA A 20 -9.12 -10.36 -1.72
CA ALA A 20 -8.09 -10.16 -0.71
C ALA A 20 -8.10 -8.68 -0.32
N ARG A 21 -8.42 -8.38 0.94
CA ARG A 21 -8.40 -7.03 1.50
C ARG A 21 -6.95 -6.59 1.59
N GLY A 22 -6.45 -5.92 0.56
CA GLY A 22 -5.05 -5.60 0.47
C GLY A 22 -4.62 -5.00 -0.84
N PHE A 23 -3.33 -4.74 -0.93
CA PHE A 23 -2.65 -4.27 -2.13
C PHE A 23 -1.26 -4.87 -2.19
N ASP A 24 -0.59 -4.69 -3.32
CA ASP A 24 0.82 -5.07 -3.45
C ASP A 24 1.65 -3.96 -4.07
N VAL A 25 2.93 -3.97 -3.72
CA VAL A 25 3.96 -3.14 -4.34
C VAL A 25 5.14 -4.03 -4.71
N GLN A 26 5.65 -3.82 -5.90
CA GLN A 26 6.87 -4.46 -6.36
C GLN A 26 7.98 -3.42 -6.46
N CYS A 27 9.12 -3.71 -5.84
CA CYS A 27 10.30 -2.88 -5.93
C CYS A 27 11.44 -3.66 -6.58
N ASN A 28 12.03 -3.05 -7.60
CA ASN A 28 13.20 -3.63 -8.24
C ASN A 28 14.39 -3.60 -7.28
N TYR A 29 15.31 -4.55 -7.46
CA TYR A 29 16.59 -4.53 -6.76
C TYR A 29 17.27 -3.17 -6.90
N SER A 30 17.78 -2.63 -5.79
CA SER A 30 18.50 -1.36 -5.77
C SER A 30 20.01 -1.57 -5.75
N HIS A 31 20.53 -2.07 -4.64
CA HIS A 31 21.97 -2.19 -4.39
C HIS A 31 22.25 -3.16 -3.23
N THR A 32 23.54 -3.46 -3.00
CA THR A 32 24.01 -4.35 -1.93
C THR A 32 24.95 -3.60 -1.00
N LEU A 33 24.77 -3.70 0.32
CA LEU A 33 25.71 -3.17 1.33
C LEU A 33 25.80 -4.08 2.57
N PRO A 34 26.95 -4.10 3.26
CA PRO A 34 27.11 -4.67 4.60
C PRO A 34 26.57 -3.74 5.70
N ASP A 35 25.35 -3.24 5.53
CA ASP A 35 24.75 -2.18 6.34
C ASP A 35 23.39 -2.62 6.90
N ASP A 36 23.05 -2.11 8.08
CA ASP A 36 21.73 -2.28 8.69
C ASP A 36 21.39 -1.10 9.60
N ALA A 37 20.38 -0.31 9.23
CA ALA A 37 20.00 0.88 9.97
C ALA A 37 19.22 0.59 11.26
N ILE A 38 18.65 -0.60 11.42
CA ILE A 38 17.87 -1.00 12.59
C ILE A 38 18.79 -1.70 13.60
N VAL A 39 19.56 -2.68 13.13
CA VAL A 39 20.42 -3.53 13.97
C VAL A 39 21.72 -2.83 14.33
N TYR A 40 22.36 -2.17 13.35
CA TYR A 40 23.66 -1.51 13.49
C TYR A 40 23.61 -0.03 13.03
N PRO A 41 22.75 0.81 13.64
CA PRO A 41 22.58 2.20 13.23
C PRO A 41 23.90 2.98 13.31
N GLY A 42 24.25 3.64 12.21
CA GLY A 42 25.45 4.47 12.06
C GLY A 42 26.76 3.69 11.98
N LYS A 43 26.72 2.37 11.74
CA LYS A 43 27.89 1.48 11.73
C LYS A 43 28.05 0.78 10.36
N PRO A 44 28.51 1.52 9.33
CA PRO A 44 28.66 0.95 8.00
C PRO A 44 29.67 -0.19 8.00
N GLY A 45 29.34 -1.31 7.34
CA GLY A 45 30.20 -2.48 7.26
C GLY A 45 30.23 -3.41 8.49
N GLU A 46 29.51 -3.10 9.56
CA GLU A 46 29.44 -3.97 10.74
C GLU A 46 28.34 -5.05 10.65
N ALA A 47 27.36 -4.88 9.75
CA ALA A 47 26.27 -5.83 9.57
C ALA A 47 26.63 -6.91 8.54
N MET A 48 25.80 -7.95 8.48
CA MET A 48 25.78 -8.85 7.34
C MET A 48 25.46 -8.12 6.03
N VAL A 49 25.77 -8.76 4.91
CA VAL A 49 25.53 -8.21 3.58
C VAL A 49 24.05 -8.32 3.24
N HIS A 50 23.40 -7.19 2.98
CA HIS A 50 21.99 -7.12 2.60
C HIS A 50 21.81 -6.67 1.15
N GLU A 51 20.72 -7.13 0.54
CA GLU A 51 20.18 -6.66 -0.73
C GLU A 51 19.03 -5.67 -0.44
N PHE A 52 19.12 -4.46 -0.96
CA PHE A 52 18.22 -3.35 -0.67
C PHE A 52 17.20 -3.11 -1.79
N PHE A 53 16.01 -2.64 -1.38
CA PHE A 53 14.88 -2.31 -2.25
C PHE A 53 14.12 -1.09 -1.72
N GLY A 54 13.29 -0.49 -2.57
CA GLY A 54 12.56 0.73 -2.22
C GLY A 54 13.47 1.93 -2.39
N ASN A 55 13.72 2.69 -1.33
CA ASN A 55 14.59 3.86 -1.42
C ASN A 55 16.05 3.47 -1.73
N PRO A 56 16.62 3.91 -2.87
CA PRO A 56 17.98 3.57 -3.28
C PRO A 56 19.09 4.21 -2.45
N ASN A 57 18.76 5.13 -1.52
CA ASN A 57 19.74 5.75 -0.63
C ASN A 57 19.82 5.06 0.74
N THR A 58 19.14 3.91 0.90
CA THR A 58 19.17 3.15 2.14
C THR A 58 20.59 2.69 2.47
N ASN A 59 21.05 2.88 3.72
CA ASN A 59 22.36 2.48 4.23
C ASN A 59 22.33 2.48 5.77
N ALA A 60 23.47 2.29 6.43
CA ALA A 60 23.54 2.22 7.90
C ALA A 60 23.06 3.49 8.64
N TYR A 61 22.96 4.65 7.96
CA TYR A 61 22.50 5.92 8.54
C TYR A 61 21.01 6.21 8.25
N THR A 62 20.29 5.30 7.60
CA THR A 62 18.91 5.53 7.20
C THR A 62 18.01 5.77 8.41
N THR A 63 17.18 6.79 8.27
CA THR A 63 16.10 7.18 9.18
C THR A 63 14.86 7.52 8.37
N TYR A 64 13.68 7.54 9.00
CA TYR A 64 12.47 8.06 8.38
C TYR A 64 12.68 9.43 7.71
N ASP A 65 13.33 10.38 8.41
CA ASP A 65 13.57 11.72 7.86
C ASP A 65 14.47 11.68 6.62
N SER A 66 15.51 10.83 6.61
CA SER A 66 16.37 10.69 5.42
C SER A 66 15.60 10.16 4.20
N LEU A 67 14.65 9.24 4.42
CA LEU A 67 13.78 8.70 3.37
C LEU A 67 12.77 9.76 2.91
N ASN A 68 12.11 10.44 3.85
CA ASN A 68 11.10 11.46 3.56
C ASN A 68 11.68 12.73 2.91
N ASN A 69 12.95 13.05 3.18
CA ASN A 69 13.68 14.13 2.51
C ASN A 69 14.19 13.72 1.12
N ASN A 70 14.32 12.42 0.83
CA ASN A 70 14.76 11.88 -0.45
C ASN A 70 13.70 10.94 -1.02
N LYS A 71 12.59 11.53 -1.48
CA LYS A 71 11.38 10.85 -1.96
C LYS A 71 11.58 10.15 -3.31
N VAL A 72 12.47 9.16 -3.35
CA VAL A 72 12.78 8.35 -4.53
C VAL A 72 12.66 6.88 -4.18
N THR A 73 12.30 6.04 -5.15
CA THR A 73 12.04 4.63 -4.91
C THR A 73 12.24 3.79 -6.17
N THR A 74 12.60 2.52 -6.00
CA THR A 74 12.60 1.50 -7.06
C THR A 74 11.26 0.79 -7.21
N CYS A 75 10.26 1.18 -6.40
CA CYS A 75 8.93 0.60 -6.38
C CYS A 75 8.05 1.06 -7.56
N ASN A 76 7.12 0.20 -7.98
CA ASN A 76 6.10 0.53 -8.97
C ASN A 76 5.04 1.53 -8.46
N SER A 77 4.95 1.71 -7.13
CA SER A 77 4.23 2.79 -6.48
C SER A 77 5.22 3.86 -6.02
N THR A 78 5.16 5.04 -6.62
CA THR A 78 5.99 6.20 -6.22
C THR A 78 5.62 6.75 -4.84
N ALA A 79 4.47 6.34 -4.28
CA ALA A 79 4.06 6.67 -2.92
C ALA A 79 4.82 5.87 -1.85
N ASP A 80 5.48 4.78 -2.24
CA ASP A 80 6.26 3.93 -1.34
C ASP A 80 7.75 4.28 -1.42
N ILE A 81 8.18 5.20 -0.57
CA ILE A 81 9.60 5.60 -0.42
C ILE A 81 10.26 4.89 0.76
N SER A 82 9.65 3.79 1.23
CA SER A 82 10.15 2.97 2.34
C SER A 82 11.45 2.26 1.98
N ALA A 83 12.13 1.76 3.02
CA ALA A 83 13.31 0.94 2.86
C ALA A 83 13.00 -0.51 3.23
N TYR A 84 13.46 -1.44 2.39
CA TYR A 84 13.37 -2.88 2.62
C TYR A 84 14.72 -3.52 2.35
N TRP A 85 15.12 -4.46 3.18
CA TRP A 85 16.31 -5.25 2.89
C TRP A 85 16.21 -6.67 3.46
N ALA A 86 17.04 -7.55 2.90
CA ALA A 86 17.17 -8.93 3.34
C ALA A 86 18.56 -9.49 3.02
N PRO A 87 18.98 -10.59 3.67
CA PRO A 87 20.30 -11.17 3.48
C PRO A 87 20.62 -11.54 2.03
N GLN A 88 21.87 -11.31 1.64
CA GLN A 88 22.40 -11.76 0.36
C GLN A 88 22.37 -13.29 0.25
N LEU A 89 21.94 -13.78 -0.91
CA LEU A 89 21.91 -15.20 -1.25
C LEU A 89 23.21 -15.60 -1.95
N LYS A 90 23.79 -16.72 -1.52
CA LYS A 90 24.89 -17.40 -2.18
C LYS A 90 24.55 -18.86 -2.44
N ARG A 91 25.03 -19.37 -3.57
CA ARG A 91 25.07 -20.78 -3.92
C ARG A 91 26.50 -21.15 -4.30
N LYS A 92 26.76 -22.44 -4.59
CA LYS A 92 28.04 -22.91 -5.12
C LYS A 92 28.48 -22.17 -6.39
N SER A 93 27.53 -21.75 -7.23
CA SER A 93 27.78 -20.98 -8.45
C SER A 93 28.15 -19.51 -8.21
N GLY A 94 27.98 -19.00 -6.98
CA GLY A 94 28.30 -17.62 -6.59
C GLY A 94 27.14 -16.91 -5.91
N ILE A 95 27.23 -15.59 -5.85
CA ILE A 95 26.17 -14.71 -5.36
C ILE A 95 25.00 -14.72 -6.34
N VAL A 96 23.77 -14.77 -5.81
CA VAL A 96 22.53 -14.68 -6.60
C VAL A 96 21.78 -13.43 -6.17
N PHE A 97 21.77 -12.42 -7.03
CA PHE A 97 21.01 -11.21 -6.79
C PHE A 97 19.51 -11.47 -7.00
N PRO A 98 18.65 -10.92 -6.14
CA PRO A 98 17.21 -10.93 -6.37
C PRO A 98 16.89 -10.05 -7.58
N THR A 99 15.87 -10.43 -8.35
CA THR A 99 15.39 -9.62 -9.49
C THR A 99 14.51 -8.47 -8.99
N TYR A 100 13.64 -8.77 -8.03
CA TYR A 100 12.74 -7.82 -7.38
C TYR A 100 12.33 -8.38 -6.01
N GLN A 101 11.75 -7.52 -5.20
CA GLN A 101 10.89 -7.92 -4.10
C GLN A 101 9.45 -7.51 -4.42
N LYS A 102 8.48 -8.33 -4.03
CA LYS A 102 7.06 -8.00 -4.06
C LYS A 102 6.50 -8.11 -2.64
N THR A 103 5.96 -7.01 -2.12
CA THR A 103 5.34 -6.96 -0.80
C THR A 103 3.84 -6.91 -0.95
N TYR A 104 3.14 -7.87 -0.35
CA TYR A 104 1.70 -7.80 -0.17
C TYR A 104 1.39 -7.18 1.19
N TYR A 105 0.50 -6.19 1.20
CA TYR A 105 -0.03 -5.55 2.39
C TYR A 105 -1.46 -6.02 2.59
N LEU A 106 -1.71 -6.82 3.62
CA LEU A 106 -2.95 -7.57 3.75
C LEU A 106 -3.66 -7.35 5.08
N ASN A 107 -4.98 -7.39 5.01
CA ASN A 107 -5.89 -7.64 6.13
C ASN A 107 -6.55 -9.02 5.90
N ASP A 108 -5.77 -10.09 6.03
CA ASP A 108 -6.16 -11.47 5.75
C ASP A 108 -7.11 -12.07 6.80
N GLN A 109 -7.14 -11.50 8.00
CA GLN A 109 -8.03 -11.85 9.11
C GLN A 109 -8.78 -10.58 9.60
N PRO A 110 -9.81 -10.11 8.86
CA PRO A 110 -10.47 -8.83 9.09
C PRO A 110 -11.46 -8.89 10.27
N VAL A 111 -10.96 -9.17 11.47
CA VAL A 111 -11.75 -9.18 12.72
C VAL A 111 -11.82 -7.80 13.37
N VAL A 112 -10.83 -6.95 13.08
CA VAL A 112 -10.81 -5.54 13.46
C VAL A 112 -10.31 -4.72 12.25
N PRO A 113 -10.75 -3.45 12.11
CA PRO A 113 -10.18 -2.57 11.10
C PRO A 113 -8.67 -2.39 11.29
N VAL A 114 -7.91 -2.50 10.20
CA VAL A 114 -6.49 -2.14 10.20
C VAL A 114 -6.34 -0.61 10.32
N GLN A 115 -5.27 -0.16 10.94
CA GLN A 115 -4.83 1.23 10.97
C GLN A 115 -3.63 1.42 10.03
N PRO A 116 -3.40 2.65 9.52
CA PRO A 116 -2.23 2.93 8.71
C PRO A 116 -0.94 2.56 9.43
N ILE A 117 0.03 1.99 8.71
CA ILE A 117 1.38 1.80 9.25
C ILE A 117 1.94 3.19 9.60
N PRO A 118 2.35 3.45 10.86
CA PRO A 118 2.82 4.77 11.23
C PRO A 118 4.13 5.11 10.50
N PRO A 119 4.34 6.38 10.13
CA PRO A 119 5.58 6.82 9.51
C PRO A 119 6.76 6.55 10.45
N GLY A 120 7.83 5.96 9.90
CA GLY A 120 9.03 5.62 10.63
C GLY A 120 8.94 4.37 11.50
N LEU A 121 7.87 3.57 11.40
CA LEU A 121 7.84 2.24 12.01
C LEU A 121 8.95 1.37 11.41
N GLU A 122 9.78 0.82 12.28
CA GLU A 122 10.84 -0.12 11.96
C GLU A 122 10.43 -1.51 12.42
N MET A 123 10.52 -2.49 11.53
CA MET A 123 10.15 -3.86 11.82
C MET A 123 11.22 -4.85 11.38
N LEU A 124 11.32 -5.94 12.13
CA LEU A 124 12.19 -7.07 11.91
C LEU A 124 11.31 -8.32 11.88
N ALA A 125 11.57 -9.26 10.98
CA ALA A 125 10.79 -10.48 10.87
C ALA A 125 11.64 -11.66 10.39
N GLY A 126 11.28 -12.88 10.77
CA GLY A 126 12.02 -14.10 10.43
C GLY A 126 12.93 -14.57 11.57
N ASP A 127 14.11 -15.09 11.27
CA ASP A 127 15.08 -15.55 12.27
C ASP A 127 16.49 -15.33 11.76
N HIS A 128 17.32 -14.51 12.41
CA HIS A 128 18.66 -14.20 11.89
C HIS A 128 19.68 -15.30 12.23
N MET A 129 19.30 -16.25 13.10
CA MET A 129 20.17 -17.34 13.56
C MET A 129 19.52 -18.72 13.36
N GLY A 130 18.48 -18.79 12.53
CA GLY A 130 17.66 -19.98 12.35
C GLY A 130 18.42 -21.17 11.76
N THR A 131 18.10 -22.36 12.27
CA THR A 131 18.64 -23.64 11.78
C THR A 131 17.55 -24.61 11.32
N GLY A 132 16.28 -24.18 11.34
CA GLY A 132 15.14 -25.01 10.97
C GLY A 132 13.90 -24.17 10.60
N PRO A 133 12.80 -24.82 10.23
CA PRO A 133 11.59 -24.14 9.75
C PRO A 133 11.05 -23.08 10.71
N ASN A 134 10.60 -21.95 10.16
CA ASN A 134 9.93 -20.86 10.86
C ASN A 134 8.52 -20.67 10.25
N SER A 135 7.48 -20.51 11.07
CA SER A 135 6.10 -20.34 10.60
C SER A 135 5.86 -19.05 9.81
N HIS A 136 6.76 -18.06 9.95
CA HIS A 136 6.68 -16.75 9.29
C HIS A 136 7.65 -16.63 8.10
N VAL A 137 8.35 -17.71 7.75
CA VAL A 137 9.24 -17.76 6.58
C VAL A 137 8.86 -18.94 5.71
N SER A 138 8.56 -18.67 4.45
CA SER A 138 8.20 -19.70 3.47
C SER A 138 9.06 -19.60 2.22
N PHE A 139 9.40 -20.75 1.66
CA PHE A 139 10.09 -20.90 0.39
C PHE A 139 9.09 -21.36 -0.67
N LEU A 140 9.21 -20.82 -1.88
CA LEU A 140 8.42 -21.25 -3.01
C LEU A 140 9.32 -21.40 -4.24
N CYS A 141 9.23 -22.56 -4.88
CA CYS A 141 9.86 -22.80 -6.16
C CYS A 141 8.86 -22.63 -7.30
N SER A 142 9.36 -22.27 -8.48
CA SER A 142 8.55 -22.17 -9.70
C SER A 142 7.72 -23.45 -9.95
N GLY A 143 6.39 -23.32 -9.90
CA GLY A 143 5.47 -24.45 -10.10
C GLY A 143 5.27 -25.34 -8.87
N GLY A 144 5.86 -25.00 -7.72
CA GLY A 144 5.67 -25.67 -6.44
C GLY A 144 4.57 -25.04 -5.59
N GLN A 145 4.57 -25.37 -4.29
CA GLN A 145 3.73 -24.77 -3.26
C GLN A 145 4.63 -24.13 -2.20
N TYR A 146 4.09 -23.19 -1.42
CA TYR A 146 4.80 -22.62 -0.28
C TYR A 146 5.11 -23.72 0.76
N THR A 147 6.32 -23.70 1.29
CA THR A 147 6.81 -24.63 2.32
C THR A 147 7.73 -23.90 3.28
N THR A 148 7.63 -24.18 4.58
CA THR A 148 8.57 -23.67 5.58
C THR A 148 9.88 -24.47 5.65
N SER A 149 9.93 -25.63 4.97
CA SER A 149 11.15 -26.42 4.79
C SER A 149 11.88 -25.99 3.53
N MET A 150 13.16 -25.64 3.65
CA MET A 150 13.98 -25.24 2.51
C MET A 150 14.16 -26.40 1.53
N PRO A 151 13.74 -26.27 0.25
CA PRO A 151 13.98 -27.28 -0.75
C PRO A 151 15.46 -27.34 -1.14
N THR A 152 16.00 -28.54 -1.39
CA THR A 152 17.37 -28.73 -1.89
C THR A 152 17.47 -28.55 -3.41
N SER A 153 16.34 -28.49 -4.12
CA SER A 153 16.29 -28.24 -5.56
C SER A 153 15.00 -27.52 -5.96
N CYS A 154 15.11 -26.69 -7.00
CA CYS A 154 14.05 -25.82 -7.50
C CYS A 154 13.86 -26.02 -9.01
N PRO A 155 13.34 -27.18 -9.45
CA PRO A 155 13.24 -27.48 -10.88
C PRO A 155 12.28 -26.51 -11.59
N PRO A 156 12.54 -26.14 -12.86
CA PRO A 156 11.62 -25.31 -13.62
C PRO A 156 10.32 -26.06 -13.90
N LYS A 157 9.21 -25.31 -14.01
CA LYS A 157 7.89 -25.87 -14.36
C LYS A 157 7.90 -26.58 -15.72
N THR A 158 8.71 -26.07 -16.66
CA THR A 158 8.91 -26.65 -18.00
C THR A 158 10.38 -27.02 -18.16
N PRO A 159 10.72 -28.25 -18.59
CA PRO A 159 12.12 -28.64 -18.82
C PRO A 159 12.84 -27.67 -19.76
N GLY A 160 14.07 -27.27 -19.39
CA GLY A 160 14.89 -26.33 -20.17
C GLY A 160 14.52 -24.84 -19.99
N ALA A 161 13.46 -24.51 -19.24
CA ALA A 161 13.14 -23.13 -18.89
C ALA A 161 13.94 -22.64 -17.67
N SER A 162 13.91 -21.32 -17.46
CA SER A 162 14.42 -20.72 -16.23
C SER A 162 13.57 -21.14 -15.03
N THR A 163 14.20 -21.22 -13.86
CA THR A 163 13.52 -21.45 -12.58
C THR A 163 13.78 -20.29 -11.61
N GLN A 164 12.92 -20.17 -10.62
CA GLN A 164 12.94 -19.09 -9.63
C GLN A 164 12.66 -19.67 -8.24
N LEU A 165 13.43 -19.20 -7.27
CA LEU A 165 13.17 -19.35 -5.83
C LEU A 165 12.56 -18.05 -5.31
N ASN A 166 11.52 -18.17 -4.51
CA ASN A 166 10.98 -17.09 -3.71
C ASN A 166 11.19 -17.38 -2.22
N ILE A 167 11.56 -16.34 -1.48
CA ILE A 167 11.57 -16.35 -0.01
C ILE A 167 10.52 -15.34 0.42
N SER A 168 9.48 -15.80 1.12
CA SER A 168 8.43 -14.98 1.72
C SER A 168 8.69 -14.84 3.21
N VAL A 169 8.78 -13.60 3.69
CA VAL A 169 8.91 -13.25 5.11
C VAL A 169 7.65 -12.51 5.53
N HIS A 170 6.98 -13.00 6.56
CA HIS A 170 5.75 -12.44 7.10
C HIS A 170 6.08 -11.60 8.33
N PHE A 171 5.76 -10.31 8.26
CA PHE A 171 6.01 -9.38 9.35
C PHE A 171 4.89 -9.40 10.40
N PRO A 172 5.21 -9.06 11.66
CA PRO A 172 4.22 -8.71 12.67
C PRO A 172 3.22 -7.66 12.18
N ASP A 173 1.97 -7.77 12.62
CA ASP A 173 0.82 -6.99 12.14
C ASP A 173 0.03 -6.30 13.27
N CYS A 174 0.59 -6.28 14.48
CA CYS A 174 0.06 -5.59 15.64
C CYS A 174 1.12 -4.68 16.24
N TRP A 175 0.81 -3.40 16.44
CA TRP A 175 1.71 -2.38 16.96
C TRP A 175 1.29 -1.94 18.37
N ASP A 176 2.28 -1.62 19.21
CA ASP A 176 2.05 -1.16 20.60
C ASP A 176 1.42 0.25 20.71
N GLY A 177 1.24 0.93 19.58
CA GLY A 177 0.61 2.24 19.49
C GLY A 177 1.56 3.41 19.79
N LYS A 178 2.84 3.17 20.08
CA LYS A 178 3.76 4.23 20.53
C LYS A 178 5.23 4.06 20.13
N THR A 179 5.74 2.84 20.06
CA THR A 179 7.17 2.57 19.85
C THR A 179 7.42 2.36 18.36
N LEU A 180 8.07 3.32 17.71
CA LEU A 180 8.36 3.21 16.28
C LEU A 180 9.55 2.31 15.97
N LYS A 181 10.49 2.14 16.91
CA LYS A 181 11.75 1.43 16.67
C LYS A 181 12.01 0.37 17.73
N PRO A 182 12.45 -0.85 17.36
CA PRO A 182 12.81 -1.86 18.35
C PRO A 182 14.00 -1.38 19.20
N ILE A 183 13.91 -1.52 20.52
CA ILE A 183 14.99 -1.13 21.44
C ILE A 183 15.97 -2.29 21.56
N LEU A 184 17.03 -2.26 20.75
CA LEU A 184 17.99 -3.37 20.71
C LEU A 184 19.09 -3.28 21.78
N GLY A 185 19.42 -2.09 22.25
CA GLY A 185 20.53 -1.87 23.19
C GLY A 185 21.87 -1.57 22.49
N THR A 186 22.89 -1.23 23.27
CA THR A 186 24.15 -0.69 22.76
C THR A 186 25.27 -1.72 22.67
N ASP A 187 25.35 -2.66 23.62
CA ASP A 187 26.33 -3.74 23.60
C ASP A 187 25.89 -4.89 22.67
N ARG A 188 26.86 -5.68 22.21
CA ARG A 188 26.62 -6.75 21.24
C ARG A 188 25.68 -7.84 21.79
N THR A 189 25.83 -8.26 23.03
CA THR A 189 25.06 -9.36 23.61
C THR A 189 23.59 -8.99 23.76
N THR A 190 23.31 -7.81 24.31
CA THR A 190 21.94 -7.29 24.44
C THR A 190 21.31 -7.05 23.08
N ARG A 191 22.05 -6.44 22.14
CA ARG A 191 21.60 -6.25 20.75
C ARG A 191 21.16 -7.55 20.11
N MET A 192 22.02 -8.57 20.12
CA MET A 192 21.68 -9.86 19.51
C MET A 192 20.50 -10.54 20.20
N SER A 193 20.40 -10.47 21.53
CA SER A 193 19.26 -11.02 22.25
C SER A 193 17.95 -10.31 21.90
N ASN A 194 17.96 -8.98 21.84
CA ASN A 194 16.76 -8.20 21.53
C ASN A 194 16.41 -8.22 20.05
N LEU A 195 17.39 -8.36 19.15
CA LEU A 195 17.17 -8.63 17.73
C LEU A 195 16.29 -9.88 17.54
N MET A 196 16.62 -10.97 18.25
CA MET A 196 15.83 -12.20 18.17
C MET A 196 14.42 -12.03 18.75
N LYS A 197 14.23 -11.17 19.75
CA LYS A 197 12.89 -10.82 20.27
C LYS A 197 12.11 -9.97 19.28
N ALA A 198 12.76 -8.97 18.69
CA ALA A 198 12.15 -8.09 17.70
C ALA A 198 11.61 -8.90 16.50
N ALA A 199 12.45 -9.78 15.95
CA ALA A 199 12.09 -10.65 14.81
C ALA A 199 10.94 -11.63 15.11
N LYS A 200 10.72 -11.95 16.40
CA LYS A 200 9.60 -12.79 16.88
C LYS A 200 8.33 -12.00 17.20
N GLY A 201 8.37 -10.68 17.09
CA GLY A 201 7.24 -9.83 17.47
C GLY A 201 7.09 -9.65 18.99
N ASP A 202 8.20 -9.60 19.73
CA ASP A 202 8.19 -9.45 21.20
C ASP A 202 8.72 -8.07 21.67
N LEU A 203 8.81 -7.06 20.80
CA LEU A 203 9.26 -5.70 21.14
C LEU A 203 8.21 -4.63 20.81
N ASN A 204 8.38 -3.86 19.73
CA ASN A 204 7.51 -2.77 19.34
C ASN A 204 6.28 -3.22 18.53
N VAL A 205 6.39 -4.37 17.89
CA VAL A 205 5.32 -5.02 17.12
C VAL A 205 5.19 -6.48 17.55
N ALA A 206 4.03 -7.09 17.28
CA ALA A 206 3.72 -8.49 17.56
C ALA A 206 2.88 -9.12 16.45
N TYR A 207 2.97 -10.45 16.34
CA TYR A 207 2.05 -11.21 15.51
C TYR A 207 0.67 -11.28 16.19
N ARG A 208 -0.38 -11.15 15.39
CA ARG A 208 -1.77 -11.39 15.82
C ARG A 208 -1.96 -12.76 16.50
N ASN A 209 -2.98 -12.83 17.34
CA ASN A 209 -3.52 -14.07 17.86
C ASN A 209 -4.14 -14.92 16.74
N THR A 210 -4.37 -16.21 17.00
CA THR A 210 -4.97 -17.15 16.03
C THR A 210 -6.39 -16.77 15.60
N ASP A 211 -7.10 -15.96 16.39
CA ASP A 211 -8.43 -15.44 16.07
C ASP A 211 -8.39 -14.14 15.24
N GLY A 212 -7.19 -13.70 14.82
CA GLY A 212 -6.99 -12.48 14.04
C GLY A 212 -6.83 -11.21 14.88
N THR A 213 -7.16 -11.25 16.18
CA THR A 213 -7.07 -10.09 17.07
C THR A 213 -5.63 -9.81 17.46
N CYS A 214 -5.36 -8.57 17.88
CA CYS A 214 -4.05 -8.24 18.41
C CYS A 214 -3.91 -8.61 19.89
N PRO A 215 -2.71 -9.04 20.34
CA PRO A 215 -2.42 -9.18 21.76
C PRO A 215 -2.64 -7.84 22.48
N SER A 216 -3.04 -7.89 23.76
CA SER A 216 -3.42 -6.69 24.53
C SER A 216 -2.32 -5.63 24.67
N ALA A 217 -1.05 -6.04 24.63
CA ALA A 217 0.10 -5.14 24.65
C ALA A 217 0.33 -4.42 23.30
N TYR A 218 -0.29 -4.90 22.22
CA TYR A 218 -0.11 -4.44 20.84
C TYR A 218 -1.45 -4.07 20.19
N PRO A 219 -2.23 -3.13 20.77
CA PRO A 219 -3.65 -2.99 20.44
C PRO A 219 -3.94 -2.43 19.04
N VAL A 220 -2.94 -1.92 18.33
CA VAL A 220 -3.12 -1.29 17.02
C VAL A 220 -2.87 -2.29 15.92
N LYS A 221 -3.94 -2.78 15.28
CA LYS A 221 -3.83 -3.61 14.09
C LYS A 221 -3.25 -2.79 12.94
N ILE A 222 -2.23 -3.28 12.26
CA ILE A 222 -1.68 -2.71 11.02
C ILE A 222 -1.72 -3.77 9.91
N PRO A 223 -1.56 -3.40 8.63
CA PRO A 223 -1.45 -4.37 7.54
C PRO A 223 -0.30 -5.36 7.79
N GLU A 224 -0.54 -6.65 7.53
CA GLU A 224 0.56 -7.62 7.48
C GLU A 224 1.34 -7.42 6.19
N LEU A 225 2.67 -7.35 6.30
CA LEU A 225 3.56 -7.37 5.14
C LEU A 225 3.98 -8.81 4.86
N GLN A 226 3.64 -9.31 3.67
CA GLN A 226 4.23 -10.53 3.13
C GLN A 226 5.30 -10.14 2.11
N TYR A 227 6.53 -10.03 2.60
CA TYR A 227 7.70 -9.60 1.84
C TYR A 227 8.28 -10.76 1.04
N ASN A 228 8.04 -10.79 -0.27
CA ASN A 228 8.44 -11.89 -1.16
C ASN A 228 9.62 -11.48 -2.05
N LEU A 229 10.80 -12.02 -1.75
CA LEU A 229 12.00 -11.90 -2.58
C LEU A 229 11.94 -12.89 -3.74
N ALA A 230 12.29 -12.46 -4.95
CA ALA A 230 12.34 -13.33 -6.14
C ALA A 230 13.78 -13.46 -6.67
N TYR A 231 14.33 -14.67 -6.64
CA TYR A 231 15.66 -15.01 -7.13
C TYR A 231 15.56 -15.85 -8.40
N ASN A 232 15.96 -15.27 -9.53
CA ASN A 232 16.08 -16.04 -10.77
C ASN A 232 17.30 -16.96 -10.68
N LEU A 233 17.08 -18.26 -10.74
CA LEU A 233 18.11 -19.29 -10.65
C LEU A 233 18.66 -19.69 -12.04
N GLY A 234 18.13 -19.12 -13.11
CA GLY A 234 18.48 -19.50 -14.48
C GLY A 234 18.11 -20.97 -14.73
N THR A 235 19.03 -21.70 -15.36
CA THR A 235 18.87 -23.14 -15.66
C THR A 235 19.48 -24.06 -14.59
N ASP A 236 20.03 -23.51 -13.50
CA ASP A 236 20.62 -24.29 -12.41
C ASP A 236 19.65 -24.35 -11.21
N PRO A 237 18.93 -25.46 -11.01
CA PRO A 237 17.95 -25.60 -9.93
C PRO A 237 18.58 -26.00 -8.58
N ASP A 238 19.89 -26.23 -8.47
CA ASP A 238 20.51 -26.78 -7.25
C ASP A 238 20.56 -25.80 -6.07
N LEU A 239 19.78 -26.05 -5.02
CA LEU A 239 19.76 -25.25 -3.79
C LEU A 239 20.47 -25.95 -2.62
N SER A 240 21.12 -27.09 -2.83
CA SER A 240 21.79 -27.86 -1.76
C SER A 240 22.95 -27.12 -1.07
N SER A 241 23.50 -26.10 -1.74
CA SER A 241 24.56 -25.22 -1.25
C SER A 241 24.08 -23.80 -0.97
N ALA A 242 22.77 -23.57 -0.99
CA ALA A 242 22.20 -22.25 -0.77
C ALA A 242 22.44 -21.80 0.69
N GLN A 243 22.95 -20.59 0.83
CA GLN A 243 23.26 -19.96 2.11
C GLN A 243 22.88 -18.48 2.06
N LEU A 244 22.55 -17.92 3.21
CA LEU A 244 22.33 -16.49 3.38
C LEU A 244 23.49 -15.86 4.13
N SER A 245 23.76 -14.58 3.89
CA SER A 245 24.80 -13.85 4.62
C SER A 245 24.52 -13.85 6.13
N LEU A 246 25.59 -13.75 6.92
CA LEU A 246 25.58 -13.56 8.36
C LEU A 246 26.54 -12.44 8.74
N ASP A 247 26.38 -11.94 9.98
CA ASP A 247 27.25 -10.89 10.50
C ASP A 247 28.72 -11.33 10.39
N PRO A 248 29.60 -10.45 9.88
CA PRO A 248 30.99 -10.80 9.72
C PRO A 248 31.65 -11.01 11.08
N VAL A 249 32.70 -11.80 11.08
CA VAL A 249 33.59 -11.96 12.24
C VAL A 249 34.89 -11.21 11.98
N PHE A 250 35.42 -10.57 13.01
CA PHE A 250 36.70 -9.88 12.90
C PHE A 250 37.83 -10.87 13.22
N GLU A 251 38.55 -11.30 12.19
CA GLU A 251 39.64 -12.27 12.29
C GLU A 251 40.90 -11.70 11.63
N ASN A 252 42.03 -11.79 12.33
CA ASN A 252 43.35 -11.37 11.82
C ASN A 252 43.38 -9.92 11.28
N GLY A 253 42.60 -9.01 11.88
CA GLY A 253 42.56 -7.59 11.48
C GLY A 253 41.64 -7.29 10.31
N GLN A 254 40.83 -8.25 9.85
CA GLN A 254 39.88 -8.08 8.75
C GLN A 254 38.49 -8.61 9.12
N TRP A 255 37.46 -7.97 8.57
CA TRP A 255 36.10 -8.51 8.61
C TRP A 255 35.97 -9.66 7.60
N VAL A 256 35.62 -10.84 8.09
CA VAL A 256 35.45 -12.05 7.30
C VAL A 256 33.97 -12.34 7.12
N PRO A 257 33.44 -12.35 5.88
CA PRO A 257 32.04 -12.67 5.61
C PRO A 257 31.65 -14.05 6.13
N GLN A 258 30.50 -14.14 6.77
CA GLN A 258 29.92 -15.40 7.25
C GLN A 258 28.69 -15.79 6.41
N TRP A 259 28.39 -17.09 6.39
CA TRP A 259 27.30 -17.66 5.62
C TRP A 259 26.53 -18.68 6.46
N GLY A 260 25.22 -18.48 6.57
CA GLY A 260 24.30 -19.26 7.38
C GLY A 260 23.43 -20.21 6.57
N SER A 261 22.58 -20.95 7.28
CA SER A 261 21.56 -21.78 6.65
C SER A 261 20.50 -20.91 5.98
N MET A 262 19.71 -21.44 5.05
CA MET A 262 18.58 -20.70 4.48
C MET A 262 17.49 -20.36 5.51
N TYR A 263 17.49 -21.01 6.67
CA TYR A 263 16.59 -20.69 7.78
C TYR A 263 16.99 -19.42 8.54
N THR A 264 18.13 -18.79 8.20
CA THR A 264 18.46 -17.44 8.69
C THR A 264 17.74 -16.34 7.90
N ALA A 265 16.80 -16.72 7.03
CA ALA A 265 16.01 -15.79 6.23
C ALA A 265 15.19 -14.87 7.14
N HIS A 266 15.30 -13.58 6.84
CA HIS A 266 14.61 -12.50 7.51
C HIS A 266 14.41 -11.34 6.54
N GLY A 267 13.65 -10.36 6.99
CA GLY A 267 13.51 -9.10 6.31
C GLY A 267 13.40 -7.96 7.32
N ASP A 268 13.78 -6.81 6.84
CA ASP A 268 13.87 -5.58 7.60
C ASP A 268 13.12 -4.49 6.83
N PHE A 269 12.44 -3.63 7.57
CA PHE A 269 11.57 -2.63 6.98
C PHE A 269 11.57 -1.34 7.78
N ILE A 270 11.70 -0.21 7.09
CA ILE A 270 11.42 1.13 7.63
C ILE A 270 10.30 1.74 6.81
N SER A 271 9.14 1.94 7.44
CA SER A 271 7.98 2.58 6.82
C SER A 271 8.27 4.04 6.51
N ALA A 272 8.20 4.41 5.23
CA ALA A 272 8.21 5.81 4.82
C ALA A 272 7.15 6.11 3.75
N TRP A 273 6.10 5.27 3.65
CA TRP A 273 4.95 5.58 2.80
C TRP A 273 4.42 6.99 3.03
N HIS A 274 4.00 7.63 1.94
CA HIS A 274 3.24 8.88 2.05
C HIS A 274 2.01 8.66 2.92
N THR A 275 1.91 9.42 4.02
CA THR A 275 0.93 9.17 5.10
C THR A 275 -0.51 9.15 4.60
N GLN A 276 -0.85 10.09 3.71
CA GLN A 276 -2.17 10.19 3.10
C GLN A 276 -2.50 8.97 2.22
N THR A 277 -1.52 8.46 1.49
CA THR A 277 -1.68 7.26 0.67
C THR A 277 -1.84 6.02 1.54
N MET A 278 -1.06 5.86 2.61
CA MET A 278 -1.25 4.74 3.53
C MET A 278 -2.62 4.77 4.20
N GLN A 279 -3.12 5.97 4.53
CA GLN A 279 -4.50 6.15 5.00
C GLN A 279 -5.52 5.69 3.95
N TYR A 280 -5.38 6.15 2.70
CA TYR A 280 -6.25 5.72 1.60
C TYR A 280 -6.26 4.20 1.43
N LEU A 281 -5.09 3.57 1.40
CA LEU A 281 -4.96 2.13 1.21
C LEU A 281 -5.61 1.36 2.36
N THR A 282 -5.43 1.82 3.59
CA THR A 282 -6.06 1.23 4.77
C THR A 282 -7.59 1.35 4.69
N ASP A 283 -8.10 2.56 4.48
CA ASP A 283 -9.54 2.83 4.50
C ASP A 283 -10.27 2.19 3.32
N MET A 284 -9.70 2.29 2.12
CA MET A 284 -10.41 1.99 0.89
C MET A 284 -10.08 0.61 0.32
N CYS A 285 -8.89 0.07 0.61
CA CYS A 285 -8.45 -1.22 0.07
C CYS A 285 -8.53 -2.36 1.09
N MET A 286 -8.46 -2.06 2.39
CA MET A 286 -8.46 -3.09 3.42
C MET A 286 -9.71 -3.08 4.30
N ASN A 287 -10.19 -1.90 4.71
CA ASN A 287 -11.29 -1.79 5.66
C ASN A 287 -12.69 -1.81 5.02
N LYS A 288 -12.80 -1.78 3.68
CA LYS A 288 -14.09 -1.83 2.96
C LYS A 288 -14.39 -3.23 2.42
N ASP A 289 -15.66 -3.61 2.48
CA ASP A 289 -16.16 -4.92 1.98
C ASP A 289 -16.16 -5.01 0.44
N VAL A 290 -16.29 -3.86 -0.22
CA VAL A 290 -16.26 -3.73 -1.67
C VAL A 290 -15.03 -2.91 -2.04
N ILE A 291 -14.03 -3.57 -2.63
CA ILE A 291 -12.86 -2.90 -3.20
C ILE A 291 -13.27 -2.37 -4.57
N SER A 292 -13.48 -1.05 -4.66
CA SER A 292 -13.52 -0.34 -5.94
C SER A 292 -12.31 0.61 -5.98
N GLY A 293 -11.74 0.95 -7.14
CA GLY A 293 -10.75 2.03 -7.21
C GLY A 293 -9.25 1.67 -7.25
N GLY A 294 -8.87 0.53 -7.85
CA GLY A 294 -7.50 0.33 -8.35
C GLY A 294 -6.41 0.24 -7.27
N CYS A 295 -6.70 -0.46 -6.18
CA CYS A 295 -5.77 -0.74 -5.08
C CYS A 295 -4.49 -1.49 -5.51
N ASP A 296 -4.43 -2.03 -6.73
CA ASP A 296 -3.31 -2.79 -7.29
C ASP A 296 -2.54 -2.04 -8.39
N THR A 297 -3.16 -1.06 -9.05
CA THR A 297 -2.65 -0.46 -10.30
C THR A 297 -2.72 1.07 -10.34
N SER A 298 -3.46 1.69 -9.41
CA SER A 298 -3.74 3.13 -9.39
C SER A 298 -3.64 3.74 -7.98
N ILE A 299 -2.60 3.36 -7.25
CA ILE A 299 -2.27 3.96 -5.95
C ILE A 299 -1.86 5.43 -6.17
N PRO A 300 -2.52 6.41 -5.52
CA PRO A 300 -2.11 7.80 -5.62
C PRO A 300 -0.86 8.09 -4.78
N VAL A 301 -0.07 9.09 -5.18
CA VAL A 301 1.04 9.59 -4.35
C VAL A 301 0.53 10.55 -3.28
N TYR A 302 -0.60 11.20 -3.54
CA TYR A 302 -1.34 11.97 -2.55
C TYR A 302 -2.84 11.67 -2.64
N TYR A 303 -3.44 11.50 -1.48
CA TYR A 303 -4.89 11.40 -1.31
C TYR A 303 -5.38 12.47 -0.33
N SER A 304 -6.54 13.05 -0.58
CA SER A 304 -7.27 13.72 0.50
C SER A 304 -8.77 13.60 0.30
N ALA A 305 -9.47 13.21 1.36
CA ALA A 305 -10.92 13.20 1.40
C ALA A 305 -11.46 14.64 1.31
N VAL A 306 -12.65 14.78 0.71
CA VAL A 306 -13.39 16.04 0.77
C VAL A 306 -13.70 16.40 2.24
N THR A 307 -13.50 17.68 2.59
CA THR A 307 -13.74 18.21 3.93
C THR A 307 -15.16 18.74 4.11
N ALA A 308 -15.80 19.18 3.01
CA ALA A 308 -17.18 19.62 3.02
C ALA A 308 -17.87 19.28 1.68
N ASN A 309 -19.17 19.02 1.74
CA ASN A 309 -19.98 18.74 0.56
C ASN A 309 -21.46 19.10 0.76
N VAL A 310 -22.04 19.79 -0.22
CA VAL A 310 -23.40 20.35 -0.13
C VAL A 310 -24.13 20.12 -1.45
N GLN A 311 -25.41 19.78 -1.37
CA GLN A 311 -26.33 19.80 -2.49
C GLN A 311 -27.12 21.11 -2.46
N LEU A 312 -27.22 21.80 -3.60
CA LEU A 312 -28.16 22.88 -3.80
C LEU A 312 -29.27 22.41 -4.74
N ASP A 313 -30.52 22.64 -4.36
CA ASP A 313 -31.64 22.43 -5.27
C ASP A 313 -31.70 23.51 -6.35
N SER A 314 -32.54 23.30 -7.36
CA SER A 314 -32.68 24.24 -8.49
C SER A 314 -33.15 25.65 -8.10
N ASP A 315 -33.76 25.81 -6.92
CA ASP A 315 -34.13 27.09 -6.33
C ASP A 315 -33.01 27.74 -5.50
N GLY A 316 -31.88 27.05 -5.33
CA GLY A 316 -30.73 27.49 -4.55
C GLY A 316 -30.76 27.10 -3.08
N THR A 317 -31.75 26.33 -2.62
CA THR A 317 -31.81 25.83 -1.24
C THR A 317 -30.67 24.87 -0.97
N ALA A 318 -29.89 25.15 0.07
CA ALA A 318 -28.73 24.35 0.44
C ALA A 318 -29.07 23.24 1.43
N HIS A 319 -28.62 22.03 1.10
CA HIS A 319 -28.76 20.83 1.91
C HIS A 319 -27.37 20.24 2.19
N PRO A 320 -26.90 20.29 3.45
CA PRO A 320 -25.79 19.44 3.87
C PRO A 320 -26.08 17.99 3.47
N ALA A 321 -25.08 17.34 2.88
CA ALA A 321 -25.26 15.96 2.46
C ALA A 321 -25.38 15.04 3.68
N ASP A 322 -26.41 14.19 3.70
CA ASP A 322 -26.39 12.97 4.51
C ASP A 322 -25.43 11.96 3.82
N THR A 323 -25.76 10.68 3.67
CA THR A 323 -24.84 9.71 3.02
C THR A 323 -24.77 9.82 1.49
N THR A 324 -25.73 10.51 0.85
CA THR A 324 -25.88 10.57 -0.61
C THR A 324 -26.19 11.99 -1.06
N LEU A 325 -25.49 12.45 -2.09
CA LEU A 325 -25.73 13.70 -2.81
C LEU A 325 -26.59 13.41 -4.04
N THR A 326 -27.72 14.11 -4.19
CA THR A 326 -28.63 13.96 -5.34
C THR A 326 -28.54 15.19 -6.25
N ALA A 327 -28.00 15.00 -7.45
CA ALA A 327 -28.03 16.05 -8.47
C ALA A 327 -29.22 15.78 -9.40
N ALA A 328 -30.40 16.31 -9.08
CA ALA A 328 -31.53 16.37 -10.02
C ALA A 328 -31.27 17.42 -11.13
N PRO A 329 -32.04 17.42 -12.24
CA PRO A 329 -31.94 18.48 -13.25
C PRO A 329 -32.05 19.88 -12.62
N GLY A 330 -31.04 20.72 -12.85
CA GLY A 330 -30.93 22.06 -12.28
C GLY A 330 -30.21 22.15 -10.92
N ASN A 331 -30.00 21.03 -10.23
CA ASN A 331 -29.28 21.02 -8.95
C ASN A 331 -27.77 21.24 -9.15
N ILE A 332 -27.12 21.70 -8.08
CA ILE A 332 -25.67 21.86 -7.98
C ILE A 332 -25.16 21.00 -6.83
N VAL A 333 -24.06 20.29 -7.05
CA VAL A 333 -23.32 19.63 -5.95
C VAL A 333 -21.99 20.35 -5.79
N LEU A 334 -21.65 20.77 -4.58
CA LEU A 334 -20.37 21.39 -4.25
C LEU A 334 -19.53 20.45 -3.38
N MET A 335 -18.22 20.43 -3.63
CA MET A 335 -17.25 19.66 -2.87
C MET A 335 -16.02 20.52 -2.60
N LYS A 336 -15.52 20.48 -1.36
CA LYS A 336 -14.29 21.14 -0.93
C LYS A 336 -13.30 20.11 -0.44
N PHE A 337 -12.02 20.27 -0.78
CA PHE A 337 -10.97 19.32 -0.42
C PHE A 337 -9.64 20.03 -0.12
N PRO A 338 -8.79 19.42 0.72
CA PRO A 338 -7.44 19.92 0.96
C PRO A 338 -6.56 19.79 -0.28
N ILE A 339 -5.64 20.71 -0.45
CA ILE A 339 -4.53 20.62 -1.40
C ILE A 339 -3.23 20.59 -0.57
N PRO A 340 -2.26 19.71 -0.89
CA PRO A 340 -1.04 19.64 -0.13
C PRO A 340 -0.30 20.98 -0.18
N LYS A 341 0.22 21.40 0.99
CA LYS A 341 0.90 22.70 1.15
C LYS A 341 2.08 22.87 0.17
N ASP A 342 2.77 21.78 -0.15
CA ASP A 342 3.83 21.76 -1.16
C ASP A 342 3.51 20.74 -2.25
N LEU A 343 2.90 21.20 -3.34
CA LEU A 343 2.62 20.37 -4.51
C LEU A 343 3.90 19.93 -5.25
N ASN A 344 5.10 20.43 -4.91
CA ASN A 344 6.33 19.90 -5.51
C ASN A 344 6.76 18.57 -4.91
N ASP A 345 6.25 18.24 -3.71
CA ASP A 345 6.50 16.96 -3.07
C ASP A 345 5.74 15.79 -3.71
N PHE A 346 4.83 16.09 -4.64
CA PHE A 346 3.94 15.11 -5.26
C PHE A 346 3.91 15.30 -6.78
N PRO A 347 3.91 14.23 -7.57
CA PRO A 347 3.51 14.34 -8.96
C PRO A 347 2.02 14.73 -9.00
N TYR A 348 1.71 15.83 -9.68
CA TYR A 348 0.36 16.39 -9.79
C TYR A 348 -0.08 16.55 -11.25
N ALA A 349 0.77 16.16 -12.21
CA ALA A 349 0.48 16.32 -13.63
C ALA A 349 -0.73 15.48 -14.06
N ALA A 350 -0.98 14.37 -13.38
CA ALA A 350 -2.23 13.63 -13.44
C ALA A 350 -2.97 13.81 -12.11
N SER A 351 -3.92 14.74 -12.06
CA SER A 351 -4.76 14.96 -10.89
C SER A 351 -6.22 14.64 -11.19
N THR A 352 -6.84 13.85 -10.32
CA THR A 352 -8.25 13.49 -10.46
C THR A 352 -9.02 13.76 -9.18
N ILE A 353 -10.30 14.11 -9.32
CA ILE A 353 -11.26 13.97 -8.23
C ILE A 353 -11.96 12.62 -8.39
N GLN A 354 -11.81 11.78 -7.38
CA GLN A 354 -12.51 10.51 -7.32
C GLN A 354 -13.90 10.73 -6.72
N THR A 355 -14.91 10.18 -7.38
CA THR A 355 -16.30 10.20 -6.92
C THR A 355 -16.90 8.81 -7.06
N PHE A 356 -17.95 8.50 -6.31
CA PHE A 356 -18.69 7.23 -6.45
C PHE A 356 -20.14 7.53 -6.73
N GLY A 357 -20.64 7.14 -7.89
CA GLY A 357 -21.97 7.56 -8.32
C GLY A 357 -22.43 6.94 -9.62
N GLY A 358 -23.65 7.30 -10.02
CA GLY A 358 -24.27 6.84 -11.25
C GLY A 358 -25.58 7.57 -11.56
N ASN A 359 -26.04 7.43 -12.79
CA ASN A 359 -27.36 7.83 -13.23
C ASN A 359 -28.41 6.92 -12.60
N VAL A 360 -29.41 7.51 -11.94
CA VAL A 360 -30.50 6.77 -11.26
C VAL A 360 -31.84 6.94 -11.96
N THR A 361 -31.90 7.70 -13.05
CA THR A 361 -33.13 7.91 -13.83
C THR A 361 -33.38 6.81 -14.84
N ASP A 362 -32.35 6.43 -15.60
CA ASP A 362 -32.44 5.41 -16.65
C ASP A 362 -31.07 4.76 -16.89
N SER A 363 -30.98 3.87 -17.89
CA SER A 363 -29.75 3.17 -18.25
C SER A 363 -28.77 4.01 -19.10
N SER A 364 -29.13 5.23 -19.49
CA SER A 364 -28.32 6.05 -20.39
C SER A 364 -27.09 6.61 -19.69
N ALA A 365 -26.03 6.86 -20.45
CA ALA A 365 -24.90 7.62 -19.96
C ALA A 365 -25.13 9.13 -20.08
N VAL A 366 -24.62 9.90 -19.12
CA VAL A 366 -24.59 11.35 -19.12
C VAL A 366 -23.17 11.87 -18.88
N MET A 367 -22.91 13.08 -19.36
CA MET A 367 -21.68 13.81 -19.11
C MET A 367 -22.03 15.10 -18.38
N LEU A 368 -21.52 15.27 -17.17
CA LEU A 368 -21.71 16.47 -16.35
C LEU A 368 -20.45 17.31 -16.38
N SER A 369 -20.60 18.62 -16.51
CA SER A 369 -19.45 19.54 -16.45
C SER A 369 -19.06 19.82 -15.00
N LEU A 370 -17.74 19.82 -14.75
CA LEU A 370 -17.15 20.29 -13.51
C LEU A 370 -16.74 21.75 -13.65
N TYR A 371 -16.98 22.53 -12.61
CA TYR A 371 -16.56 23.93 -12.52
C TYR A 371 -15.79 24.17 -11.22
N SER A 372 -14.92 25.18 -11.19
CA SER A 372 -14.30 25.60 -9.93
C SER A 372 -15.33 26.28 -9.02
N ALA A 373 -15.11 26.22 -7.72
CA ALA A 373 -15.94 26.89 -6.72
C ALA A 373 -15.11 27.72 -5.73
N SER A 374 -15.74 28.65 -5.02
CA SER A 374 -15.10 29.33 -3.88
C SER A 374 -14.88 28.34 -2.73
N THR A 375 -13.98 28.65 -1.80
CA THR A 375 -13.62 27.78 -0.66
C THR A 375 -14.15 28.29 0.69
N ASN A 376 -14.76 29.49 0.70
CA ASN A 376 -15.23 30.21 1.89
C ASN A 376 -16.60 29.72 2.42
N TRP A 377 -16.84 28.40 2.40
CA TRP A 377 -18.06 27.75 2.88
C TRP A 377 -17.74 26.43 3.58
N ASP A 378 -18.70 25.91 4.35
CA ASP A 378 -18.68 24.58 4.97
C ASP A 378 -20.05 23.89 4.81
N ASP A 379 -20.18 22.65 5.28
CA ASP A 379 -21.43 21.88 5.22
C ASP A 379 -22.23 21.90 6.54
N SER A 380 -22.06 22.95 7.33
CA SER A 380 -22.68 23.13 8.63
C SER A 380 -23.22 24.56 8.82
N ALA A 381 -22.45 25.46 9.40
CA ALA A 381 -22.85 26.80 9.78
C ALA A 381 -22.79 27.82 8.62
N ASN A 382 -21.91 27.61 7.64
CA ASN A 382 -21.67 28.57 6.55
C ASN A 382 -21.92 27.91 5.18
N LEU A 383 -23.19 27.64 4.90
CA LEU A 383 -23.61 26.94 3.68
C LEU A 383 -23.38 27.79 2.41
N PRO A 384 -22.95 27.17 1.30
CA PRO A 384 -22.75 27.87 0.04
C PRO A 384 -24.08 28.27 -0.60
N ALA A 385 -24.04 29.33 -1.41
CA ALA A 385 -25.08 29.68 -2.37
C ALA A 385 -24.67 29.27 -3.79
N ALA A 386 -25.59 29.33 -4.76
CA ALA A 386 -25.30 28.98 -6.16
C ALA A 386 -24.17 29.82 -6.80
N SER A 387 -23.90 31.02 -6.26
CA SER A 387 -22.79 31.90 -6.67
C SER A 387 -21.41 31.38 -6.25
N ALA A 388 -21.33 30.46 -5.29
CA ALA A 388 -20.08 29.79 -4.94
C ALA A 388 -19.56 28.93 -6.10
N CYS A 389 -20.45 28.45 -6.97
CA CYS A 389 -20.10 27.68 -8.16
C CYS A 389 -19.82 28.62 -9.34
N SER A 390 -18.58 28.65 -9.83
CA SER A 390 -18.19 29.54 -10.93
C SER A 390 -18.72 29.06 -12.29
N MET A 391 -18.36 29.81 -13.34
CA MET A 391 -18.54 29.41 -14.75
C MET A 391 -17.25 28.87 -15.39
N ASN A 392 -16.15 28.79 -14.63
CA ASN A 392 -14.88 28.30 -15.13
C ASN A 392 -14.90 26.77 -15.14
N GLY A 393 -14.97 26.17 -16.34
CA GLY A 393 -14.99 24.72 -16.52
C GLY A 393 -13.62 24.12 -16.24
N ILE A 394 -13.58 23.08 -15.40
CA ILE A 394 -12.33 22.43 -14.96
C ILE A 394 -12.23 20.95 -15.34
N GLY A 395 -13.29 20.40 -15.93
CA GLY A 395 -13.34 18.98 -16.31
C GLY A 395 -14.77 18.50 -16.53
N GLY A 396 -14.94 17.19 -16.50
CA GLY A 396 -16.26 16.57 -16.61
C GLY A 396 -16.33 15.20 -15.95
N ILE A 397 -17.54 14.75 -15.68
CA ILE A 397 -17.85 13.45 -15.09
C ILE A 397 -18.71 12.67 -16.07
N TYR A 398 -18.22 11.51 -16.50
CA TYR A 398 -19.03 10.52 -17.21
C TYR A 398 -19.75 9.60 -16.21
N LEU A 399 -21.07 9.48 -16.33
CA LEU A 399 -21.90 8.64 -15.48
C LEU A 399 -22.90 7.84 -16.31
N ASP A 400 -22.72 6.52 -16.33
CA ASP A 400 -23.75 5.56 -16.73
C ASP A 400 -24.61 5.16 -15.51
N SER A 401 -25.52 4.18 -15.69
CA SER A 401 -26.38 3.67 -14.62
C SER A 401 -25.68 2.76 -13.61
N ALA A 402 -24.43 2.36 -13.87
CA ALA A 402 -23.67 1.58 -12.92
C ALA A 402 -23.11 2.49 -11.82
N ARG A 403 -23.41 2.12 -10.56
CA ARG A 403 -22.91 2.82 -9.39
C ARG A 403 -21.48 2.38 -9.10
N GLN A 404 -20.53 3.20 -9.51
CA GLN A 404 -19.10 2.86 -9.47
C GLN A 404 -18.22 4.08 -9.21
N VAL A 405 -16.95 3.81 -8.94
CA VAL A 405 -15.92 4.84 -8.78
C VAL A 405 -15.61 5.47 -10.14
N ARG A 406 -15.56 6.80 -10.17
CA ARG A 406 -15.16 7.62 -11.33
C ARG A 406 -13.93 8.43 -10.96
N GLN A 407 -12.94 8.41 -11.85
CA GLN A 407 -11.78 9.28 -11.80
C GLN A 407 -12.01 10.41 -12.79
N ASN A 408 -12.15 11.65 -12.29
CA ASN A 408 -12.46 12.79 -13.13
C ASN A 408 -11.25 13.72 -13.17
N ASP A 409 -10.67 13.92 -14.36
CA ASP A 409 -9.50 14.78 -14.53
C ASP A 409 -9.82 16.22 -14.13
N ILE A 410 -8.96 16.77 -13.27
CA ILE A 410 -8.94 18.17 -12.84
C ILE A 410 -7.50 18.70 -12.87
N SER A 411 -6.65 18.15 -13.74
CA SER A 411 -5.20 18.38 -13.75
C SER A 411 -4.85 19.86 -13.97
N SER A 412 -5.54 20.52 -14.90
CA SER A 412 -5.38 21.96 -15.14
C SER A 412 -5.76 22.80 -13.93
N TYR A 413 -6.85 22.45 -13.25
CA TYR A 413 -7.30 23.16 -12.05
C TYR A 413 -6.28 23.05 -10.91
N ILE A 414 -5.70 21.87 -10.68
CA ILE A 414 -4.66 21.69 -9.66
C ILE A 414 -3.39 22.47 -10.01
N ALA A 415 -3.02 22.56 -11.29
CA ALA A 415 -1.92 23.41 -11.74
C ALA A 415 -2.17 24.90 -11.44
N ASP A 416 -3.40 25.39 -11.65
CA ASP A 416 -3.78 26.76 -11.30
C ASP A 416 -3.76 27.00 -9.78
N GLN A 417 -4.26 26.04 -8.99
CA GLN A 417 -4.22 26.11 -7.52
C GLN A 417 -2.79 26.13 -6.99
N LYS A 418 -1.87 25.38 -7.62
CA LYS A 418 -0.45 25.44 -7.32
C LYS A 418 0.13 26.83 -7.54
N ALA A 419 -0.14 27.44 -8.69
CA ALA A 419 0.35 28.77 -9.02
C ALA A 419 -0.18 29.83 -8.04
N ALA A 420 -1.39 29.62 -7.50
CA ALA A 420 -1.98 30.47 -6.48
C ALA A 420 -1.49 30.19 -5.04
N GLY A 421 -0.71 29.12 -4.81
CA GLY A 421 -0.32 28.69 -3.46
C GLY A 421 -1.50 28.27 -2.58
N ALA A 422 -2.57 27.76 -3.20
CA ALA A 422 -3.78 27.39 -2.50
C ALA A 422 -3.60 26.09 -1.69
N THR A 423 -4.12 26.08 -0.46
CA THR A 423 -4.11 24.90 0.43
C THR A 423 -5.47 24.20 0.49
N GLU A 424 -6.48 24.77 -0.15
CA GLU A 424 -7.81 24.19 -0.32
C GLU A 424 -8.28 24.43 -1.76
N GLY A 425 -8.95 23.44 -2.32
CA GLY A 425 -9.66 23.52 -3.58
C GLY A 425 -11.15 23.28 -3.36
N ALA A 426 -11.96 23.82 -4.26
CA ALA A 426 -13.38 23.50 -4.31
C ALA A 426 -13.85 23.41 -5.76
N LEU A 427 -14.76 22.49 -5.98
CA LEU A 427 -15.42 22.30 -7.27
C LEU A 427 -16.93 22.22 -7.09
N CYS A 428 -17.63 22.36 -8.20
CA CYS A 428 -19.04 22.11 -8.28
C CYS A 428 -19.44 21.36 -9.56
N ILE A 429 -20.51 20.60 -9.44
CA ILE A 429 -21.13 19.81 -10.49
C ILE A 429 -22.48 20.45 -10.77
N ARG A 430 -22.66 21.05 -11.96
CA ARG A 430 -23.97 21.58 -12.38
C ARG A 430 -24.67 20.51 -13.20
N ASN A 431 -25.83 20.05 -12.73
CA ASN A 431 -26.60 19.11 -13.53
C ASN A 431 -27.51 19.83 -14.52
N THR A 432 -26.99 20.05 -15.73
CA THR A 432 -27.73 20.61 -16.86
C THR A 432 -28.41 19.54 -17.71
N THR A 433 -28.36 18.28 -17.29
CA THR A 433 -28.96 17.15 -18.01
C THR A 433 -30.42 16.98 -17.59
N GLY A 434 -31.21 16.25 -18.41
CA GLY A 434 -32.58 15.87 -18.06
C GLY A 434 -32.68 14.65 -17.12
N ARG A 435 -31.57 14.21 -16.50
CA ARG A 435 -31.50 13.00 -15.68
C ARG A 435 -31.02 13.33 -14.28
N THR A 436 -31.44 12.55 -13.30
CA THR A 436 -30.95 12.61 -11.93
C THR A 436 -29.77 11.66 -11.77
N VAL A 437 -28.68 12.18 -11.20
CA VAL A 437 -27.53 11.37 -10.79
C VAL A 437 -27.35 11.44 -9.29
N THR A 438 -26.73 10.41 -8.71
CA THR A 438 -26.38 10.41 -7.30
C THR A 438 -24.89 10.16 -7.11
N PHE A 439 -24.33 10.79 -6.07
CA PHE A 439 -22.97 10.57 -5.61
C PHE A 439 -22.97 10.17 -4.13
N SER A 440 -22.02 9.36 -3.72
CA SER A 440 -21.73 9.18 -2.30
C SER A 440 -21.16 10.48 -1.73
N SER A 441 -21.64 10.85 -0.54
CA SER A 441 -21.16 12.03 0.18
C SER A 441 -19.88 11.74 0.95
N ARG A 442 -19.37 12.74 1.69
CA ARG A 442 -18.24 12.54 2.61
C ARG A 442 -18.51 11.52 3.73
N THR A 443 -19.76 11.41 4.17
CA THR A 443 -20.23 10.48 5.21
C THR A 443 -20.83 9.21 4.63
N GLY A 444 -20.85 9.08 3.30
CA GLY A 444 -21.43 7.94 2.60
C GLY A 444 -20.54 6.71 2.56
N SER A 445 -20.94 5.75 1.74
CA SER A 445 -20.22 4.48 1.56
C SER A 445 -18.82 4.66 0.96
N TRP A 446 -18.63 5.72 0.18
CA TRP A 446 -17.37 6.08 -0.48
C TRP A 446 -17.15 7.59 -0.41
N THR A 447 -16.16 8.04 0.34
CA THR A 447 -15.86 9.47 0.46
C THR A 447 -15.15 9.97 -0.82
N PRO A 448 -15.68 10.98 -1.52
CA PRO A 448 -14.97 11.62 -2.63
C PRO A 448 -13.61 12.17 -2.18
N GLY A 449 -12.64 12.24 -3.08
CA GLY A 449 -11.31 12.74 -2.71
C GLY A 449 -10.44 13.14 -3.89
N LEU A 450 -9.47 14.01 -3.61
CA LEU A 450 -8.42 14.41 -4.54
C LEU A 450 -7.33 13.34 -4.59
N PHE A 451 -6.93 12.98 -5.80
CA PHE A 451 -5.87 12.03 -6.11
C PHE A 451 -4.82 12.74 -6.95
N LEU A 452 -3.57 12.71 -6.52
CA LEU A 452 -2.43 13.19 -7.29
C LEU A 452 -1.54 11.99 -7.68
N LYS A 453 -1.13 11.95 -8.94
CA LYS A 453 -0.30 10.88 -9.51
C LYS A 453 0.77 11.43 -10.45
#